data_AF-A0A0A0NF99-F1
#
_entry.id   AF-A0A0A0NF99-F1
#
_cell.length_a   1.000
_cell.length_b   1.000
_cell.length_c   1.000
_cell.angle_alpha   90.00
_cell.angle_beta   90.00
_cell.angle_gamma   90.00
#
_symmetry.space_group_name_H-M   'P 1'
#
loop_
_entity.id
_entity.type
_entity.pdbx_description
1 polymer ?
#
loop_
_entity_poly.entity_id
_entity_poly.type
_entity_poly.pdbx_seq_one_letter_code
_entity_poly.pdbx_strand_id
1 'polypeptide(L)'
;MTTTPDRGALADMTAGLLPGIELPDSDTLTGPQLQGWHCALCRRRLYADQLLGTVNWTCGSTTEAVELWVCRPLCKEATGA
;
A
#
# COMPACT_ATOMS: atom_id res chain seq x y z
N MET A 1 -21.72 29.98 20.52
CA MET A 1 -22.54 29.27 19.52
C MET A 1 -22.05 29.79 18.18
N THR A 2 -21.43 29.08 17.24
CA THR A 2 -21.16 27.66 17.01
C THR A 2 -20.25 27.64 15.78
N THR A 3 -19.04 27.06 15.85
CA THR A 3 -18.34 26.47 14.69
C THR A 3 -17.31 25.49 15.26
N THR A 4 -17.72 24.25 15.55
CA THR A 4 -17.39 23.04 14.79
C THR A 4 -15.90 22.93 14.44
N PRO A 5 -15.16 21.94 14.97
CA PRO A 5 -13.77 21.73 14.60
C PRO A 5 -13.69 21.16 13.19
N ASP A 6 -12.90 21.81 12.32
CA ASP A 6 -12.45 21.25 11.06
C ASP A 6 -11.55 20.03 11.37
N ARG A 7 -12.19 18.86 11.41
CA ARG A 7 -11.54 17.57 11.65
C ARG A 7 -11.53 16.81 10.32
N GLY A 8 -10.73 17.32 9.37
CA GLY A 8 -10.70 16.79 8.00
C GLY A 8 -9.33 16.77 7.32
N ALA A 9 -8.21 16.97 8.02
CA ALA A 9 -6.88 17.05 7.39
C ALA A 9 -5.75 16.32 8.15
N LEU A 10 -6.07 15.22 8.83
CA LEU A 10 -5.07 14.35 9.48
C LEU A 10 -5.31 12.89 9.09
N ALA A 11 -5.14 12.57 7.81
CA ALA A 11 -5.10 11.19 7.35
C ALA A 11 -4.20 11.07 6.13
N ASP A 12 -2.92 11.47 6.23
CA ASP A 12 -1.98 11.26 5.11
C ASP A 12 -0.50 11.25 5.52
N MET A 13 -0.18 10.60 6.65
CA MET A 13 1.23 10.37 7.02
C MET A 13 1.53 8.92 7.40
N THR A 14 0.57 8.01 7.24
CA THR A 14 0.84 6.57 7.36
C THR A 14 -0.27 5.80 6.65
N ALA A 15 0.14 4.96 5.69
CA ALA A 15 -0.65 3.96 4.97
C ALA A 15 -1.48 4.41 3.75
N GLY A 16 -0.76 4.71 2.65
CA GLY A 16 -1.19 4.42 1.29
C GLY A 16 -1.77 5.58 0.47
N LEU A 17 -1.28 5.73 -0.76
CA LEU A 17 -1.73 6.74 -1.73
C LEU A 17 -3.13 6.45 -2.29
N LEU A 18 -3.69 5.27 -2.01
CA LEU A 18 -4.99 4.86 -2.52
C LEU A 18 -6.03 4.88 -1.40
N PRO A 19 -7.08 5.72 -1.51
CA PRO A 19 -8.06 5.88 -0.44
C PRO A 19 -8.84 4.58 -0.23
N GLY A 20 -8.94 4.15 1.03
CA GLY A 20 -9.71 2.96 1.43
C GLY A 20 -8.99 1.63 1.26
N ILE A 21 -7.73 1.61 0.83
CA ILE A 21 -6.91 0.40 0.76
C ILE A 21 -5.82 0.47 1.83
N GLU A 22 -5.87 -0.46 2.79
CA GLU A 22 -4.84 -0.58 3.83
C GLU A 22 -3.54 -1.15 3.24
N LEU A 23 -2.40 -0.64 3.72
CA LEU A 23 -1.10 -1.15 3.33
C LEU A 23 -0.87 -2.54 3.95
N PRO A 24 -0.54 -3.56 3.15
CA PRO A 24 -0.20 -4.86 3.69
C PRO A 24 1.12 -4.79 4.46
N ASP A 25 1.20 -5.57 5.54
CA ASP A 25 2.42 -5.74 6.33
C ASP A 25 3.55 -6.34 5.47
N SER A 26 4.72 -5.70 5.47
CA SER A 26 5.88 -6.11 4.67
C SER A 26 6.37 -7.52 5.01
N ASP A 27 6.21 -7.96 6.25
CA ASP A 27 6.61 -9.31 6.69
C ASP A 27 5.71 -10.41 6.12
N THR A 28 4.52 -10.04 5.62
CA THR A 28 3.59 -10.98 4.96
C THR A 28 3.80 -11.06 3.44
N LEU A 29 4.58 -10.14 2.89
CA LEU A 29 4.80 -10.02 1.45
C LEU A 29 5.95 -10.91 0.98
N THR A 30 5.81 -11.38 -0.25
CA THR A 30 6.88 -12.11 -0.93
C THR A 30 7.91 -11.14 -1.51
N GLY A 31 9.16 -11.59 -1.68
CA GLY A 31 10.21 -10.81 -2.33
C GLY A 31 9.77 -10.17 -3.66
N PRO A 32 9.11 -10.89 -4.59
CA PRO A 32 8.58 -10.30 -5.83
C PRO A 32 7.55 -9.18 -5.62
N GLN A 33 6.80 -9.16 -4.51
CA GLN A 33 5.88 -8.06 -4.20
C GLN A 33 6.63 -6.85 -3.67
N LEU A 34 7.59 -7.07 -2.77
CA LEU A 34 8.45 -6.01 -2.21
C LEU A 34 9.35 -5.37 -3.27
N GLN A 35 9.69 -6.12 -4.32
CA GLN A 35 10.44 -5.64 -5.49
C GLN A 35 9.57 -4.99 -6.56
N GLY A 36 8.25 -4.89 -6.36
CA GLY A 36 7.32 -4.30 -7.33
C GLY A 36 7.13 -5.11 -8.61
N TRP A 37 7.48 -6.41 -8.63
CA TRP A 37 7.23 -7.27 -9.79
C TRP A 37 5.82 -7.85 -9.77
N HIS A 38 5.32 -8.15 -8.58
CA HIS A 38 4.00 -8.69 -8.34
C HIS A 38 3.15 -7.71 -7.55
N CYS A 39 1.85 -7.72 -7.81
CA CYS A 39 0.89 -6.90 -7.08
C CYS A 39 0.93 -7.23 -5.59
N ALA A 40 1.03 -6.20 -4.75
CA ALA A 40 1.03 -6.33 -3.30
C ALA A 40 -0.24 -7.00 -2.75
N LEU A 41 -1.36 -6.95 -3.48
CA LEU A 41 -2.64 -7.50 -3.04
C LEU A 41 -2.96 -8.89 -3.62
N CYS A 42 -2.83 -9.09 -4.93
CA CYS A 42 -3.24 -10.35 -5.58
C CYS A 42 -2.08 -11.28 -5.98
N ARG A 43 -0.82 -10.88 -5.73
CA ARG A 43 0.42 -11.62 -6.06
C ARG A 43 0.65 -11.90 -7.55
N ARG A 44 -0.20 -11.42 -8.45
CA ARG A 44 -0.01 -11.58 -9.89
C ARG A 44 1.05 -10.62 -10.41
N ARG A 45 1.71 -11.00 -11.50
CA ARG A 45 2.68 -10.15 -12.18
C ARG A 45 2.05 -8.83 -12.61
N LEU A 46 2.75 -7.74 -12.34
CA LEU A 46 2.37 -6.42 -12.78
C LEU A 46 2.72 -6.24 -14.26
N TYR A 47 1.77 -5.69 -15.00
CA TYR A 47 1.92 -5.28 -16.41
C TYR A 47 1.49 -3.82 -16.60
N ALA A 48 0.51 -3.39 -15.80
CA ALA A 48 0.17 -2.00 -15.55
C ALA A 48 0.00 -1.84 -14.03
N ASP A 49 0.73 -0.89 -13.45
CA ASP A 49 0.85 -0.73 -12.01
C ASP A 49 0.52 0.70 -11.56
N GLN A 50 0.07 0.81 -10.31
CA GLN A 50 -0.07 2.06 -9.56
C GLN A 50 0.55 1.89 -8.18
N LEU A 51 1.14 2.96 -7.66
CA LEU A 51 1.74 2.98 -6.33
C LEU A 51 0.62 2.90 -5.28
N LEU A 52 0.71 1.89 -4.41
CA LEU A 52 -0.16 1.75 -3.25
C LEU A 52 0.40 2.55 -2.08
N GLY A 53 1.71 2.54 -1.85
CA GLY A 53 2.36 3.28 -0.77
C GLY A 53 3.75 2.72 -0.45
N THR A 54 4.32 3.13 0.67
CA THR A 54 5.67 2.70 1.08
C THR A 54 5.60 1.99 2.43
N VAL A 55 6.30 0.86 2.55
CA VAL A 55 6.46 0.11 3.80
C VAL A 55 7.92 0.02 4.18
N ASN A 56 8.19 -0.09 5.48
CA ASN A 56 9.52 -0.47 5.93
C ASN A 56 9.64 -1.99 5.84
N TRP A 57 10.65 -2.48 5.13
CA TRP A 57 10.98 -3.89 5.06
C TRP A 57 12.36 -4.10 5.65
N THR A 58 12.49 -5.13 6.50
CA THR A 58 13.77 -5.48 7.11
C THR A 58 14.30 -6.76 6.48
N CYS A 59 15.37 -6.63 5.68
CA CYS A 59 16.10 -7.75 5.13
C CYS A 59 17.38 -7.99 5.94
N GLY A 60 17.33 -8.98 6.84
CA GLY A 60 18.43 -9.26 7.77
C GLY A 60 18.55 -8.15 8.81
N SER A 61 19.69 -7.45 8.83
CA SER A 61 19.95 -6.32 9.75
C SER A 61 19.64 -4.95 9.14
N THR A 62 19.21 -4.90 7.88
CA THR A 62 18.98 -3.65 7.15
C THR A 62 17.48 -3.43 6.99
N THR A 63 17.00 -2.28 7.49
CA THR A 63 15.64 -1.80 7.23
C THR A 63 15.67 -0.77 6.11
N GLU A 64 14.83 -0.97 5.10
CA GLU A 64 14.69 -0.09 3.95
C GLU A 64 13.22 0.24 3.69
N ALA A 65 12.97 1.44 3.19
CA ALA A 65 11.64 1.85 2.77
C ALA A 65 11.43 1.40 1.32
N VAL A 66 10.44 0.53 1.09
CA VAL A 66 10.14 -0.04 -0.23
C VAL A 66 8.74 0.35 -0.68
N GLU A 67 8.63 0.65 -1.97
CA GLU A 67 7.36 0.99 -2.62
C GLU A 67 6.55 -0.26 -2.95
N LEU A 68 5.28 -0.27 -2.56
CA LEU A 68 4.33 -1.32 -2.89
C LEU A 68 3.49 -0.92 -4.09
N TRP A 69 3.46 -1.80 -5.08
CA TRP A 69 2.74 -1.57 -6.34
C TRP A 69 1.55 -2.53 -6.46
N VAL A 70 0.47 -2.05 -7.07
CA VAL A 70 -0.77 -2.83 -7.29
C VAL A 70 -1.25 -2.72 -8.72
N CYS A 71 -2.11 -3.64 -9.14
CA CYS A 71 -2.65 -3.67 -10.51
C CYS A 71 -3.44 -2.41 -10.86
N ARG A 72 -3.42 -2.05 -12.15
CA ARG A 72 -4.40 -1.17 -12.79
C ARG A 72 -5.22 -1.93 -13.83
N PRO A 73 -6.56 -1.93 -13.75
CA PRO A 73 -7.38 -1.48 -12.61
C PRO A 73 -7.10 -2.30 -11.34
N LEU A 74 -7.55 -1.80 -10.19
CA LEU A 74 -7.37 -2.48 -8.91
C LEU A 74 -7.93 -3.90 -8.94
N CYS A 75 -7.29 -4.79 -8.17
CA CYS A 75 -7.71 -6.18 -8.04
C CYS A 75 -9.11 -6.23 -7.43
N LYS A 76 -9.91 -7.23 -7.80
CA LYS A 76 -11.22 -7.45 -7.15
C LYS A 76 -11.03 -7.75 -5.67
N GLU A 77 -9.92 -8.40 -5.34
CA GLU A 77 -9.44 -8.73 -4.00
C GLU A 77 -9.13 -7.47 -3.15
N ALA A 78 -8.92 -6.32 -3.78
CA ALA A 78 -8.74 -5.03 -3.10
C ALA A 78 -10.08 -4.36 -2.76
N THR A 79 -11.15 -4.73 -3.46
CA THR A 79 -12.50 -4.20 -3.23
C THR A 79 -13.17 -5.19 -2.30
N GLY A 80 -13.12 -4.94 -0.98
CA GLY A 80 -13.78 -5.79 0.01
C GLY A 80 -15.19 -6.18 -0.44
N ALA A 81 -15.49 -7.47 -0.34
CA ALA A 81 -16.82 -8.03 -0.58
C ALA A 81 -17.85 -7.45 0.41
#